data_AF-A0A957P538-F1
#
_entry.id   AF-A0A957P538-F1
#
_cell.length_a   1.000
_cell.length_b   1.000
_cell.length_c   1.000
_cell.angle_alpha   90.00
_cell.angle_beta   90.00
_cell.angle_gamma   90.00
#
_symmetry.space_group_name_H-M   'P 1'
#
loop_
_entity.id
_entity.type
_entity.pdbx_description
1 polymer ?
#
loop_
_entity_poly.entity_id
_entity_poly.type
_entity_poly.pdbx_seq_one_letter_code
_entity_poly.pdbx_strand_id
1 'polypeptide(L)'
;MLKKMPDADQLVTQLAADFRQADLTPADRAMLEYAAKLTIEPWHMVEADVIALRNAGFEDAAILDINQVTGYYAFANRLVDGLGVELE
;
A
#
# COMPACT_ATOMS: atom_id res chain seq x y z
N MET A 1 5.89 8.18 6.78
CA MET A 1 5.57 9.39 6.01
C MET A 1 4.23 10.05 6.36
N LEU A 2 3.41 9.51 7.28
CA LEU A 2 2.06 10.05 7.57
C LEU A 2 1.93 10.95 8.83
N LYS A 3 3.00 11.17 9.61
CA LYS A 3 2.93 11.88 10.91
C LYS A 3 2.95 13.43 10.84
N LYS A 4 2.80 14.05 9.67
CA LYS A 4 2.90 15.52 9.49
C LYS A 4 1.70 16.14 8.75
N MET A 5 0.49 15.66 8.98
CA MET A 5 -0.72 16.29 8.44
C MET A 5 -1.67 16.71 9.58
N PRO A 6 -2.35 17.87 9.49
CA PRO A 6 -3.16 18.42 10.58
C PRO A 6 -4.40 17.59 10.96
N ASP A 7 -4.70 16.53 10.20
CA ASP A 7 -5.86 15.64 10.40
C ASP A 7 -5.53 14.16 10.07
N ALA A 8 -4.42 13.67 10.65
CA ALA A 8 -3.92 12.32 10.39
C ALA A 8 -4.97 11.22 10.66
N ASP A 9 -5.83 11.40 11.68
CA ASP A 9 -6.87 10.43 12.05
C ASP A 9 -7.98 10.35 10.99
N GLN A 10 -8.37 11.48 10.41
CA GLN A 10 -9.37 11.52 9.34
C GLN A 10 -8.82 10.85 8.07
N LEU A 11 -7.57 11.13 7.71
CA LEU A 11 -6.92 10.50 6.57
C LEU A 11 -6.77 8.98 6.77
N VAL A 12 -6.34 8.54 7.96
CA VAL A 12 -6.26 7.10 8.31
C VAL A 12 -7.63 6.44 8.17
N THR A 13 -8.69 7.09 8.64
CA THR A 13 -10.07 6.57 8.53
C THR A 13 -10.50 6.43 7.06
N GLN A 14 -10.21 7.42 6.22
CA GLN A 14 -10.50 7.37 4.79
C GLN A 14 -9.71 6.27 4.08
N LEU A 15 -8.41 6.17 4.37
CA LEU A 15 -7.54 5.13 3.81
C LEU A 15 -8.00 3.71 4.20
N ALA A 16 -8.43 3.53 5.45
CA ALA A 16 -8.92 2.26 5.96
C ALA A 16 -10.26 1.84 5.34
N ALA A 17 -11.15 2.81 5.05
CA ALA A 17 -12.43 2.55 4.41
C ALA A 17 -12.28 2.28 2.91
N ASP A 18 -11.68 3.22 2.18
CA ASP A 18 -11.36 3.11 0.76
C ASP A 18 -10.41 4.25 0.37
N PHE A 19 -9.12 3.93 0.24
CA PHE A 19 -8.11 4.92 -0.15
C PHE A 19 -8.39 5.60 -1.49
N ARG A 20 -9.23 5.02 -2.36
CA ARG A 20 -9.55 5.63 -3.66
C ARG A 20 -10.37 6.90 -3.50
N GLN A 21 -11.10 7.05 -2.40
CA GLN A 21 -11.91 8.23 -2.07
C GLN A 21 -11.14 9.27 -1.25
N ALA A 22 -9.94 8.95 -0.77
CA ALA A 22 -9.11 9.88 -0.03
C ALA A 22 -8.50 10.95 -0.96
N ASP A 23 -8.31 12.16 -0.41
CA ASP A 23 -7.58 13.22 -1.08
C ASP A 23 -6.08 12.93 -1.01
N LEU A 24 -5.55 12.35 -2.09
CA LEU A 24 -4.19 11.83 -2.19
C LEU A 24 -3.44 12.52 -3.31
N THR A 25 -2.15 12.70 -3.11
CA THR A 25 -1.27 13.08 -4.21
C THR A 25 -1.27 11.98 -5.29
N PRO A 26 -0.99 12.32 -6.56
CA PRO A 26 -0.87 11.30 -7.61
C PRO A 26 0.14 10.20 -7.28
N ALA A 27 1.23 10.56 -6.58
CA ALA A 27 2.25 9.61 -6.13
C ALA A 27 1.72 8.66 -5.06
N ASP A 28 1.06 9.16 -4.02
CA ASP A 28 0.49 8.32 -2.96
C ASP A 28 -0.59 7.38 -3.51
N ARG A 29 -1.41 7.87 -4.44
CA ARG A 29 -2.41 7.04 -5.12
C ARG A 29 -1.77 5.91 -5.92
N ALA A 30 -0.73 6.20 -6.71
CA ALA A 30 -0.02 5.18 -7.48
C ALA A 30 0.62 4.11 -6.57
N MET A 31 1.22 4.53 -5.45
CA MET A 31 1.77 3.63 -4.44
C MET A 31 0.70 2.72 -3.85
N LEU A 32 -0.46 3.26 -3.47
CA LEU A 32 -1.54 2.48 -2.86
C LEU A 32 -2.24 1.53 -3.86
N GLU A 33 -2.41 1.93 -5.11
CA GLU A 33 -2.92 1.02 -6.16
C GLU A 33 -1.97 -0.15 -6.39
N TYR A 34 -0.66 0.11 -6.46
CA TYR A 34 0.36 -0.95 -6.54
C TYR A 34 0.27 -1.90 -5.34
N ALA A 35 0.22 -1.34 -4.11
CA ALA A 35 0.15 -2.12 -2.89
C ALA A 35 -1.13 -2.97 -2.80
N ALA A 36 -2.27 -2.41 -3.21
CA ALA A 36 -3.55 -3.12 -3.27
C ALA A 36 -3.49 -4.29 -4.26
N LYS A 37 -2.99 -4.06 -5.48
CA LYS A 37 -2.84 -5.11 -6.50
C LYS A 37 -1.94 -6.23 -6.02
N LEU A 38 -0.75 -5.90 -5.49
CA LEU A 38 0.21 -6.89 -4.98
C LEU A 38 -0.34 -7.69 -3.79
N THR A 39 -1.24 -7.10 -2.99
CA THR A 39 -1.87 -7.79 -1.86
C THR A 39 -2.97 -8.76 -2.32
N ILE A 40 -3.83 -8.35 -3.25
CA ILE A 40 -5.05 -9.07 -3.65
C ILE A 40 -4.79 -10.06 -4.79
N GLU A 41 -4.03 -9.66 -5.80
CA GLU A 41 -3.77 -10.45 -7.01
C GLU A 41 -2.28 -10.43 -7.41
N PRO A 42 -1.37 -10.88 -6.53
CA PRO A 42 0.06 -10.88 -6.83
C PRO A 42 0.43 -11.65 -8.11
N TRP A 43 -0.37 -12.63 -8.53
CA TRP A 43 -0.19 -13.39 -9.77
C TRP A 43 -0.48 -12.59 -11.07
N HIS A 44 -1.09 -11.41 -10.96
CA HIS A 44 -1.34 -10.49 -12.08
C HIS A 44 -0.35 -9.32 -12.15
N MET A 45 0.68 -9.30 -11.29
CA MET A 45 1.71 -8.28 -11.35
C MET A 45 2.51 -8.37 -12.64
N VAL A 46 2.74 -7.22 -13.28
CA VAL A 46 3.46 -7.06 -14.54
C VAL A 46 4.42 -5.88 -14.47
N GLU A 47 5.35 -5.78 -15.43
CA GLU A 47 6.32 -4.68 -15.50
C GLU A 47 5.65 -3.30 -15.53
N ALA A 48 4.48 -3.19 -16.17
CA ALA A 48 3.73 -1.94 -16.25
C ALA A 48 3.36 -1.37 -14.88
N ASP A 49 3.16 -2.20 -13.85
CA ASP A 49 2.86 -1.74 -12.49
C ASP A 49 4.06 -1.02 -11.85
N VAL A 50 5.27 -1.52 -12.12
CA VAL A 50 6.52 -0.89 -11.68
C VAL A 50 6.78 0.40 -12.47
N ILE A 51 6.53 0.39 -13.78
CA ILE A 51 6.65 1.58 -14.63
C ILE A 51 5.70 2.70 -14.16
N ALA A 52 4.48 2.35 -13.72
CA ALA A 52 3.54 3.33 -13.18
C ALA A 52 4.09 4.05 -11.93
N LEU A 53 4.78 3.33 -11.04
CA LEU A 53 5.45 3.93 -9.88
C LEU A 53 6.61 4.86 -10.30
N ARG A 54 7.42 4.45 -11.28
CA ARG A 54 8.49 5.33 -11.81
C ARG A 54 7.92 6.61 -12.41
N ASN A 55 6.84 6.50 -13.19
CA ASN A 55 6.14 7.65 -13.77
C ASN A 55 5.53 8.57 -12.71
N ALA A 56 5.24 8.05 -11.52
CA ALA A 56 4.78 8.82 -10.37
C ALA A 56 5.93 9.49 -9.59
N GLY A 57 7.19 9.28 -10.01
CA GLY A 57 8.38 9.92 -9.43
C GLY A 57 9.12 9.08 -8.40
N PHE A 58 8.80 7.79 -8.25
CA PHE A 58 9.54 6.90 -7.36
C PHE A 58 10.80 6.36 -8.02
N GLU A 59 11.92 6.46 -7.31
CA GLU A 59 13.18 5.80 -7.66
C GLU A 59 13.11 4.30 -7.35
N ASP A 60 13.95 3.49 -8.01
CA ASP A 60 13.96 2.03 -7.88
C ASP A 60 14.10 1.54 -6.42
N ALA A 61 14.90 2.25 -5.60
CA ALA A 61 15.03 1.94 -4.18
C ALA A 61 13.70 2.13 -3.42
N ALA A 62 12.95 3.20 -3.70
CA ALA A 62 11.65 3.43 -3.08
C ALA A 62 10.60 2.40 -3.55
N ILE A 63 10.66 1.98 -4.82
CA ILE A 63 9.80 0.92 -5.35
C ILE A 63 10.06 -0.41 -4.64
N LEU A 64 11.34 -0.74 -4.41
CA LEU A 64 11.71 -1.92 -3.64
C LEU A 64 11.15 -1.84 -2.21
N ASP A 65 11.27 -0.70 -1.55
CA ASP A 65 10.71 -0.50 -0.20
C ASP A 65 9.18 -0.69 -0.18
N ILE A 66 8.47 -0.10 -1.16
CA ILE A 66 7.01 -0.26 -1.32
C ILE A 66 6.64 -1.75 -1.46
N ASN A 67 7.35 -2.48 -2.32
CA ASN A 67 7.12 -3.90 -2.54
C ASN A 67 7.37 -4.72 -1.26
N GLN A 68 8.50 -4.50 -0.58
CA GLN A 68 8.88 -5.25 0.61
C GLN A 68 7.91 -5.02 1.77
N VAL A 69 7.53 -3.76 2.04
CA VAL A 69 6.58 -3.43 3.09
C VAL A 69 5.21 -4.06 2.80
N THR A 70 4.73 -3.94 1.55
CA THR A 70 3.46 -4.54 1.13
C THR A 70 3.48 -6.06 1.31
N GLY A 71 4.53 -6.72 0.82
CA GLY A 71 4.68 -8.17 0.89
C GLY A 71 4.78 -8.68 2.34
N TYR A 72 5.51 -7.97 3.19
CA TYR A 72 5.64 -8.31 4.62
C TYR A 72 4.29 -8.30 5.33
N TYR A 73 3.49 -7.23 5.20
CA TYR A 73 2.18 -7.16 5.84
C TYR A 73 1.21 -8.18 5.24
N ALA A 74 1.24 -8.39 3.92
CA ALA A 74 0.40 -9.41 3.29
C ALA A 74 0.75 -10.83 3.78
N PHE A 75 2.02 -11.12 4.07
CA PHE A 75 2.42 -12.39 4.70
C PHE A 75 1.96 -12.48 6.16
N ALA A 76 2.23 -11.45 6.96
CA ALA A 76 1.87 -11.42 8.38
C ALA A 76 0.36 -11.56 8.59
N ASN A 77 -0.45 -10.81 7.83
CA ASN A 77 -1.91 -10.88 7.91
C ASN A 77 -2.41 -12.31 7.60
N ARG A 78 -1.85 -12.98 6.57
CA ARG A 78 -2.21 -14.37 6.25
C ARG A 78 -1.87 -15.35 7.37
N LEU A 79 -0.79 -15.13 8.13
CA LEU A 79 -0.47 -15.96 9.29
C LEU A 79 -1.46 -15.73 10.43
N VAL A 80 -1.72 -14.47 10.77
CA VAL A 80 -2.64 -14.09 11.86
C VAL A 80 -4.04 -14.60 11.56
N ASP A 81 -4.59 -14.25 10.39
CA ASP A 81 -5.94 -14.64 9.99
C ASP A 81 -6.05 -16.15 9.77
N GLY A 82 -5.02 -16.77 9.17
CA GLY A 82 -5.00 -18.21 8.88
C GLY A 82 -4.94 -19.08 10.13
N LEU A 83 -4.36 -18.58 11.22
CA LEU A 83 -4.27 -19.27 12.51
C LEU A 83 -5.37 -18.85 13.50
N GLY A 84 -6.15 -17.82 13.20
CA GLY A 84 -7.17 -17.28 14.10
C GLY A 84 -6.59 -16.63 15.35
N VAL A 85 -5.44 -15.95 15.21
CA VAL A 85 -4.78 -15.27 16.34
C VAL A 85 -5.55 -13.99 16.68
N GLU A 86 -6.03 -13.87 17.91
CA GLU A 86 -6.67 -12.65 18.43
C GLU A 86 -5.63 -11.71 19.05
N LEU A 87 -5.89 -10.39 19.01
CA LEU A 87 -5.07 -9.40 19.70
C LEU A 87 -5.37 -9.45 21.20
N GLU A 88 -4.33 -9.53 22.03
CA GLU A 88 -4.42 -9.46 23.51
C GLU A 88 -4.86 -8.08 24.02
#